data_AF-A0A9X9LI59-F1
#
_entry.id   AF-A0A9X9LI59-F1
#
_cell.length_a   1.000
_cell.length_b   1.000
_cell.length_c   1.000
_cell.angle_alpha   90.00
_cell.angle_beta   90.00
_cell.angle_gamma   90.00
#
_symmetry.space_group_name_H-M   'P 1'
#
loop_
_entity.id
_entity.type
_entity.pdbx_description
1 polymer ?
#
loop_
_entity_poly.entity_id
_entity_poly.type
_entity_poly.pdbx_seq_one_letter_code
_entity_poly.pdbx_strand_id
1 'polypeptide(L)'
;MEEWRQFHCDLNGLTQWITEAEELLAETFAPDGGLDLEKARMHQQELEEGISSHQPSFAALNRTGDEIVQKLSPTDGSFLRDKLAGLNQRWSAIFAEVKDRRPRLKGESKQVMEYRKRLDDIICWLTKAENVLQKRSTTELEENLQELTDLTQEMDIQAEKLKWLNRTELEMLSDKSLSLHEREKISESLRTINSTWNKICREVPSTLKERIQEPCSVSQTRIAAHPGVQKVVLVSSASDIPVQSPRTSEISVPADLDKTITELADWLVLIDQMLKSNIVTVGDIEEINKTVSRMKITKADLEQRHPQLDYVFTLAQNLKNKASSSDVRTAITEKLEKVKNQWDSTQHGVELRQQQLEDMIIDSLQWDDHREETEELMRKYEARFYILQQARRDPLIKQISDNQVLLQELGPGDGIVMAFDNVLQKLLEDYGSDDTRNVKETTEYLK
;
A
#
# COMPACT_ATOMS: atom_id res chain seq x y z
N MET A 1 -11.18 7.66 18.49
CA MET A 1 -12.16 7.49 17.39
C MET A 1 -11.56 7.95 16.09
N GLU A 2 -11.11 9.21 15.97
CA GLU A 2 -10.49 9.72 14.73
C GLU A 2 -9.13 9.06 14.40
N GLU A 3 -8.24 8.91 15.38
CA GLU A 3 -6.94 8.25 15.20
C GLU A 3 -7.07 6.79 14.73
N TRP A 4 -8.08 6.08 15.21
CA TRP A 4 -8.35 4.70 14.81
C TRP A 4 -8.93 4.62 13.39
N ARG A 5 -9.78 5.59 13.02
CA ARG A 5 -10.31 5.69 11.66
C ARG A 5 -9.19 5.99 10.67
N GLN A 6 -8.35 6.98 10.96
CA GLN A 6 -7.23 7.33 10.10
C GLN A 6 -6.24 6.17 9.97
N PHE A 7 -5.89 5.51 11.09
CA PHE A 7 -5.03 4.33 11.07
C PHE A 7 -5.62 3.21 10.19
N HIS A 8 -6.94 2.97 10.29
CA HIS A 8 -7.60 1.98 9.44
C HIS A 8 -7.62 2.37 7.97
N CYS A 9 -7.86 3.64 7.64
CA CYS A 9 -7.80 4.14 6.27
C CYS A 9 -6.39 3.98 5.69
N ASP A 10 -5.36 4.37 6.43
CA ASP A 10 -3.95 4.26 6.02
C ASP A 10 -3.54 2.80 5.86
N LEU A 11 -3.96 1.93 6.79
CA LEU A 11 -3.70 0.49 6.75
C LEU A 11 -4.31 -0.14 5.50
N ASN A 12 -5.57 0.19 5.21
CA ASN A 12 -6.29 -0.36 4.07
C ASN A 12 -5.72 0.16 2.75
N GLY A 13 -5.46 1.47 2.64
CA GLY A 13 -4.88 2.07 1.43
C GLY A 13 -3.50 1.50 1.12
N LEU A 14 -2.64 1.34 2.13
CA LEU A 14 -1.33 0.74 1.94
C LEU A 14 -1.41 -0.76 1.62
N THR A 15 -2.31 -1.51 2.26
CA THR A 15 -2.53 -2.94 1.96
C THR A 15 -2.99 -3.14 0.52
N GLN A 16 -3.87 -2.26 0.03
CA GLN A 16 -4.32 -2.25 -1.36
C GLN A 16 -3.14 -2.02 -2.30
N TRP A 17 -2.39 -0.93 -2.11
CA TRP A 17 -1.25 -0.63 -2.97
C TRP A 17 -0.20 -1.74 -2.98
N ILE A 18 0.10 -2.36 -1.83
CA ILE A 18 1.02 -3.51 -1.75
C ILE A 18 0.52 -4.69 -2.60
N THR A 19 -0.79 -4.92 -2.62
CA THR A 19 -1.39 -6.01 -3.40
C THR A 19 -1.32 -5.72 -4.91
N GLU A 20 -1.66 -4.50 -5.32
CA GLU A 20 -1.52 -4.04 -6.70
C GLU A 20 -0.06 -4.12 -7.16
N ALA A 21 0.89 -3.70 -6.31
CA ALA A 21 2.32 -3.79 -6.61
C ALA A 21 2.83 -5.23 -6.73
N GLU A 22 2.33 -6.17 -5.92
CA GLU A 22 2.64 -7.60 -6.06
C GLU A 22 2.11 -8.20 -7.37
N GLU A 23 0.90 -7.81 -7.78
CA GLU A 23 0.30 -8.21 -9.06
C GLU A 23 1.12 -7.67 -10.24
N LEU A 24 1.45 -6.38 -10.23
CA LEU A 24 2.32 -5.76 -11.24
C LEU A 24 3.68 -6.45 -11.33
N LEU A 25 4.28 -6.86 -10.20
CA LEU A 25 5.52 -7.64 -10.19
C LEU A 25 5.31 -9.03 -10.80
N ALA A 26 4.18 -9.70 -10.52
CA ALA A 26 3.87 -11.02 -11.06
C ALA A 26 3.60 -11.01 -12.58
N GLU A 27 2.95 -9.97 -13.10
CA GLU A 27 2.67 -9.80 -14.54
C GLU A 27 3.93 -9.60 -15.39
N THR A 28 5.06 -9.29 -14.75
CA THR A 28 6.35 -9.18 -15.44
C THR A 28 6.97 -10.51 -15.82
N PHE A 29 6.36 -11.63 -15.39
CA PHE A 29 6.80 -12.97 -15.78
C PHE A 29 5.93 -13.51 -16.92
N ALA A 30 6.58 -14.02 -17.96
CA ALA A 30 5.93 -14.74 -19.05
C ALA A 30 5.45 -16.13 -18.59
N PRO A 31 4.51 -16.77 -19.32
CA PRO A 31 3.97 -18.09 -18.96
C PRO A 31 5.01 -19.21 -18.86
N ASP A 32 6.19 -19.03 -19.45
CA ASP A 32 7.34 -19.94 -19.38
C ASP A 32 8.23 -19.72 -18.12
N GLY A 33 7.87 -18.74 -17.28
CA GLY A 33 8.63 -18.33 -16.10
C GLY A 33 9.80 -17.38 -16.38
N GLY A 34 9.99 -16.97 -17.63
CA GLY A 34 10.97 -15.96 -18.02
C GLY A 34 10.52 -14.55 -17.64
N LEU A 35 11.46 -13.66 -17.30
CA LEU A 35 11.14 -12.25 -17.08
C LEU A 35 10.90 -11.56 -18.44
N ASP A 36 9.70 -11.03 -18.65
CA ASP A 36 9.36 -10.17 -19.78
C ASP A 36 9.99 -8.79 -19.54
N LEU A 37 11.10 -8.54 -20.24
CA LEU A 37 11.88 -7.32 -20.05
C LEU A 37 11.13 -6.05 -20.45
N GLU A 38 10.19 -6.12 -21.40
CA GLU A 38 9.45 -4.94 -21.85
C GLU A 38 8.40 -4.57 -20.82
N LYS A 39 7.58 -5.53 -20.38
CA LYS A 39 6.62 -5.32 -19.28
C LYS A 39 7.31 -4.92 -17.99
N ALA A 40 8.41 -5.59 -17.65
CA ALA A 40 9.20 -5.24 -16.48
C ALA A 40 9.71 -3.80 -16.52
N ARG A 41 10.08 -3.28 -17.69
CA ARG A 41 10.52 -1.90 -17.86
C ARG A 41 9.37 -0.90 -17.75
N MET A 42 8.20 -1.21 -18.29
CA MET A 42 7.01 -0.37 -18.17
C MET A 42 6.59 -0.20 -16.70
N HIS A 43 6.43 -1.31 -15.98
CA HIS A 43 5.98 -1.26 -14.58
C HIS A 43 7.06 -0.81 -13.59
N GLN A 44 8.33 -0.76 -14.00
CA GLN A 44 9.43 -0.35 -13.11
C GLN A 44 9.26 1.07 -12.61
N GLN A 45 8.93 2.02 -13.49
CA GLN A 45 8.81 3.43 -13.11
C GLN A 45 7.61 3.64 -12.17
N GLU A 46 6.47 3.04 -12.51
CA GLU A 46 5.24 3.09 -11.72
C GLU A 46 5.47 2.57 -10.29
N LEU A 47 6.15 1.43 -10.13
CA LEU A 47 6.44 0.87 -8.82
C LEU A 47 7.41 1.73 -8.01
N GLU A 48 8.36 2.40 -8.64
CA GLU A 48 9.30 3.31 -7.96
C GLU A 48 8.62 4.58 -7.44
N GLU A 49 7.73 5.16 -8.26
CA GLU A 49 6.91 6.31 -7.88
C GLU A 49 5.88 5.93 -6.80
N GLY A 50 5.28 4.75 -6.93
CA GLY A 50 4.39 4.16 -5.94
C GLY A 50 5.06 3.96 -4.58
N ILE A 51 6.25 3.35 -4.55
CA ILE A 51 7.04 3.21 -3.31
C ILE A 51 7.33 4.58 -2.70
N SER A 52 7.79 5.53 -3.51
CA SER A 52 8.21 6.85 -3.03
C SER A 52 7.04 7.64 -2.43
N SER A 53 5.86 7.55 -3.03
CA SER A 53 4.64 8.23 -2.56
C SER A 53 4.06 7.59 -1.29
N HIS A 54 4.14 6.25 -1.16
CA HIS A 54 3.58 5.53 -0.02
C HIS A 54 4.54 5.41 1.18
N GLN A 55 5.84 5.65 1.00
CA GLN A 55 6.84 5.54 2.06
C GLN A 55 6.54 6.41 3.32
N PRO A 56 6.09 7.67 3.21
CA PRO A 56 5.69 8.45 4.38
C PRO A 56 4.46 7.86 5.09
N SER A 57 3.48 7.35 4.34
CA SER A 57 2.28 6.72 4.89
C SER A 57 2.63 5.41 5.60
N PHE A 58 3.51 4.59 5.03
CA PHE A 58 4.06 3.38 5.66
C PHE A 58 4.75 3.67 7.00
N ALA A 59 5.55 4.73 7.07
CA ALA A 59 6.21 5.14 8.31
C ALA A 59 5.22 5.66 9.35
N ALA A 60 4.25 6.49 8.93
CA ALA A 60 3.21 7.02 9.82
C ALA A 60 2.31 5.91 10.36
N LEU A 61 1.95 4.94 9.52
CA LEU A 61 1.15 3.79 9.87
C LEU A 61 1.83 2.93 10.92
N ASN A 62 3.11 2.58 10.74
CA ASN A 62 3.85 1.78 11.70
C ASN A 62 3.95 2.46 13.07
N ARG A 63 4.26 3.77 13.09
CA ARG A 63 4.30 4.55 14.34
C ARG A 63 2.95 4.54 15.05
N THR A 64 1.87 4.82 14.32
CA THR A 64 0.52 4.88 14.89
C THR A 64 0.05 3.49 15.33
N GLY A 65 0.44 2.45 14.59
CA GLY A 65 0.19 1.05 14.91
C GLY A 65 0.84 0.63 16.23
N ASP A 66 2.10 0.98 16.44
CA ASP A 66 2.82 0.72 17.69
C ASP A 66 2.15 1.43 18.89
N GLU A 67 1.73 2.67 18.72
CA GLU A 67 1.01 3.44 19.74
C GLU A 67 -0.36 2.81 20.08
N ILE A 68 -1.07 2.28 19.08
CA ILE A 68 -2.36 1.61 19.27
C ILE A 68 -2.17 0.26 19.96
N VAL A 69 -1.18 -0.54 19.56
CA VAL A 69 -0.88 -1.85 20.17
C VAL A 69 -0.61 -1.72 21.67
N GLN A 70 0.02 -0.63 22.11
CA GLN A 70 0.25 -0.36 23.54
C GLN A 70 -1.03 -0.05 24.34
N LYS A 71 -2.08 0.44 23.67
CA LYS A 71 -3.37 0.82 24.31
C LYS A 71 -4.41 -0.32 24.30
N LEU A 72 -4.17 -1.38 23.54
CA LEU A 72 -5.09 -2.51 23.37
C LEU A 72 -4.90 -3.60 24.44
N SER A 73 -5.89 -4.49 24.55
CA SER A 73 -5.75 -5.72 25.34
C SER A 73 -4.62 -6.60 24.80
N PRO A 74 -3.99 -7.49 25.60
CA PRO A 74 -2.89 -8.34 25.13
C PRO A 74 -3.24 -9.16 23.88
N THR A 75 -4.48 -9.64 23.78
CA THR A 75 -4.98 -10.45 22.67
C THR A 75 -5.21 -9.63 21.40
N ASP A 76 -5.84 -8.45 21.52
CA ASP A 76 -6.11 -7.58 20.37
C ASP A 76 -4.81 -6.91 19.87
N GLY A 77 -3.92 -6.58 20.82
CA GLY A 77 -2.60 -6.04 20.53
C GLY A 77 -1.67 -7.05 19.87
N SER A 78 -1.75 -8.35 20.20
CA SER A 78 -0.99 -9.38 19.45
C SER A 78 -1.50 -9.51 18.02
N PHE A 79 -2.82 -9.53 17.83
CA PHE A 79 -3.42 -9.63 16.50
C PHE A 79 -3.02 -8.47 15.58
N LEU A 80 -3.10 -7.22 16.08
CA LEU A 80 -2.71 -6.05 15.30
C LEU A 80 -1.21 -6.04 14.95
N ARG A 81 -0.36 -6.48 15.89
CA ARG A 81 1.08 -6.62 15.68
C ARG A 81 1.41 -7.63 14.59
N ASP A 82 0.75 -8.78 14.58
CA ASP A 82 0.93 -9.81 13.54
C ASP A 82 0.52 -9.26 12.17
N LYS A 83 -0.59 -8.51 12.11
CA LYS A 83 -1.04 -7.86 10.87
C LYS A 83 -0.03 -6.85 10.35
N LEU A 84 0.50 -5.98 11.21
CA LEU A 84 1.54 -5.00 10.84
C LEU A 84 2.83 -5.69 10.42
N ALA A 85 3.24 -6.77 11.10
CA ALA A 85 4.41 -7.56 10.74
C ALA A 85 4.29 -8.16 9.33
N GLY A 86 3.13 -8.75 9.00
CA GLY A 86 2.86 -9.27 7.66
C GLY A 86 2.91 -8.19 6.58
N LEU A 87 2.33 -7.01 6.85
CA LEU A 87 2.37 -5.88 5.92
C LEU A 87 3.80 -5.36 5.70
N ASN A 88 4.57 -5.22 6.78
CA ASN A 88 5.97 -4.78 6.75
C ASN A 88 6.86 -5.74 5.97
N GLN A 89 6.61 -7.05 6.11
CA GLN A 89 7.31 -8.07 5.34
C GLN A 89 7.03 -7.93 3.83
N ARG A 90 5.75 -7.81 3.44
CA ARG A 90 5.36 -7.63 2.03
C ARG A 90 5.94 -6.35 1.44
N TRP A 91 5.80 -5.22 2.13
CA TRP A 91 6.40 -3.95 1.74
C TRP A 91 7.90 -4.08 1.52
N SER A 92 8.62 -4.71 2.46
CA SER A 92 10.07 -4.89 2.37
C SER A 92 10.46 -5.78 1.18
N ALA A 93 9.67 -6.80 0.87
CA ALA A 93 9.90 -7.68 -0.28
C ALA A 93 9.72 -6.91 -1.60
N ILE A 94 8.64 -6.13 -1.75
CA ILE A 94 8.38 -5.29 -2.93
C ILE A 94 9.51 -4.27 -3.09
N PHE A 95 9.86 -3.55 -2.02
CA PHE A 95 10.92 -2.55 -2.04
C PHE A 95 12.25 -3.16 -2.50
N ALA A 96 12.59 -4.35 -1.98
CA ALA A 96 13.80 -5.06 -2.35
C ALA A 96 13.79 -5.50 -3.83
N GLU A 97 12.69 -6.10 -4.32
CA GLU A 97 12.59 -6.55 -5.71
C GLU A 97 12.64 -5.37 -6.69
N VAL A 98 11.89 -4.29 -6.43
CA VAL A 98 11.89 -3.11 -7.30
C VAL A 98 13.28 -2.46 -7.33
N LYS A 99 13.97 -2.39 -6.18
CA LYS A 99 15.34 -1.86 -6.10
C LYS A 99 16.34 -2.75 -6.87
N ASP A 100 16.25 -4.08 -6.74
CA ASP A 100 17.16 -5.04 -7.40
C ASP A 100 16.91 -5.15 -8.91
N ARG A 101 15.64 -5.06 -9.34
CA ARG A 101 15.26 -5.17 -10.75
C ARG A 101 15.72 -3.96 -11.58
N ARG A 102 15.82 -2.77 -10.99
CA ARG A 102 16.29 -1.54 -11.67
C ARG A 102 17.64 -1.73 -12.40
N PRO A 103 18.74 -2.13 -11.74
CA PRO A 103 20.03 -2.35 -12.42
C PRO A 103 19.98 -3.52 -13.41
N ARG A 104 19.19 -4.57 -13.13
CA ARG A 104 18.99 -5.70 -14.06
C ARG A 104 18.38 -5.24 -15.39
N LEU A 105 17.39 -4.35 -15.35
CA LEU A 105 16.76 -3.77 -16.55
C LEU A 105 17.69 -2.82 -17.31
N LYS A 106 18.63 -2.16 -16.62
CA LYS A 106 19.68 -1.35 -17.26
C LYS A 106 20.80 -2.19 -17.90
N GLY A 107 20.73 -3.51 -17.79
CA GLY A 107 21.76 -4.41 -18.28
C GLY A 107 23.05 -4.39 -17.44
N GLU A 108 22.98 -3.95 -16.18
CA GLU A 108 24.12 -4.06 -15.27
C GLU A 108 24.47 -5.54 -15.03
N SER A 109 25.76 -5.86 -15.08
CA SER A 109 26.25 -7.21 -14.83
C SER A 109 25.99 -7.66 -13.38
N LYS A 110 25.74 -8.96 -13.18
CA LYS A 110 25.55 -9.55 -11.84
C LYS A 110 26.71 -9.25 -10.90
N GLN A 111 27.93 -9.16 -11.42
CA GLN A 111 29.12 -8.85 -10.64
C GLN A 111 29.08 -7.40 -10.13
N VAL A 112 28.62 -6.44 -10.95
CA VAL A 112 28.44 -5.03 -10.58
C VAL A 112 27.41 -4.88 -9.47
N MET A 113 26.28 -5.58 -9.60
CA MET A 113 25.22 -5.55 -8.59
C MET A 113 25.70 -6.10 -7.23
N GLU A 114 26.40 -7.25 -7.22
CA GLU A 114 26.97 -7.83 -6.00
C GLU A 114 28.01 -6.88 -5.37
N TYR A 115 28.81 -6.20 -6.19
CA TYR A 115 29.79 -5.22 -5.71
C TYR A 115 29.11 -4.03 -5.04
N ARG A 116 28.10 -3.42 -5.69
CA ARG A 116 27.32 -2.31 -5.12
C ARG A 116 26.63 -2.70 -3.82
N LYS A 117 26.04 -3.90 -3.77
CA LYS A 117 25.38 -4.42 -2.56
C LYS A 117 26.35 -4.51 -1.37
N ARG A 118 27.52 -5.11 -1.57
CA ARG A 118 28.55 -5.20 -0.52
C ARG A 118 29.08 -3.84 -0.11
N LEU A 119 29.15 -2.90 -1.04
CA LEU A 119 29.55 -1.53 -0.78
C LEU A 119 28.51 -0.82 0.13
N ASP A 120 27.22 -0.94 -0.20
CA ASP A 120 26.11 -0.41 0.62
C ASP A 120 26.07 -1.05 2.02
N ASP A 121 26.27 -2.37 2.12
CA ASP A 121 26.32 -3.09 3.42
C ASP A 121 27.37 -2.47 4.36
N ILE A 122 28.56 -2.18 3.84
CA ILE A 122 29.63 -1.56 4.62
C ILE A 122 29.29 -0.11 4.97
N ILE A 123 28.68 0.66 4.06
CA ILE A 123 28.24 2.03 4.37
C ILE A 123 27.24 2.03 5.53
N CYS A 124 26.24 1.15 5.49
CA CYS A 124 25.25 1.01 6.56
C CYS A 124 25.93 0.67 7.90
N TRP A 125 26.86 -0.28 7.88
CA TRP A 125 27.60 -0.65 9.09
C TRP A 125 28.48 0.48 9.62
N LEU A 126 29.21 1.18 8.75
CA LEU A 126 30.02 2.34 9.11
C LEU A 126 29.17 3.45 9.74
N THR A 127 28.01 3.73 9.14
CA THR A 127 27.06 4.74 9.65
C THR A 127 26.55 4.36 11.05
N LYS A 128 26.21 3.07 11.28
CA LYS A 128 25.86 2.56 12.61
C LYS A 128 27.01 2.77 13.59
N ALA A 129 28.23 2.40 13.22
CA ALA A 129 29.41 2.55 14.07
C ALA A 129 29.69 4.03 14.41
N GLU A 130 29.59 4.94 13.44
CA GLU A 130 29.73 6.38 13.67
C GLU A 130 28.65 6.93 14.59
N ASN A 131 27.39 6.48 14.44
CA ASN A 131 26.29 6.89 15.31
C ASN A 131 26.50 6.43 16.76
N VAL A 132 26.95 5.19 16.98
CA VAL A 132 27.29 4.70 18.34
C VAL A 132 28.44 5.52 18.94
N LEU A 133 29.45 5.84 18.13
CA LEU A 133 30.55 6.72 18.55
C LEU A 133 30.08 8.16 18.84
N GLN A 134 29.03 8.66 18.18
CA GLN A 134 28.45 9.99 18.43
C GLN A 134 27.51 10.01 19.65
N LYS A 135 26.64 9.01 19.82
CA LYS A 135 25.75 8.85 20.99
C LYS A 135 26.52 8.83 22.32
N ARG A 136 27.79 8.44 22.28
CA ARG A 136 28.79 8.59 23.37
C ARG A 136 28.82 9.99 24.01
N SER A 137 28.48 11.05 23.29
CA SER A 137 28.50 12.42 23.81
C SER A 137 27.32 12.75 24.74
N THR A 138 26.34 11.85 24.90
CA THR A 138 25.16 12.00 25.76
C THR A 138 24.98 10.82 26.73
N THR A 139 24.72 11.16 27.99
CA THR A 139 24.74 10.45 29.30
C THR A 139 24.15 9.02 29.49
N GLU A 140 24.06 8.14 28.49
CA GLU A 140 23.55 6.75 28.68
C GLU A 140 24.70 5.72 28.68
N LEU A 141 25.05 5.11 29.82
CA LEU A 141 26.36 4.45 29.98
C LEU A 141 26.38 2.93 29.67
N GLU A 142 25.32 2.19 30.00
CA GLU A 142 25.31 0.71 29.97
C GLU A 142 24.94 0.11 28.61
N GLU A 143 23.88 0.59 27.96
CA GLU A 143 23.47 0.11 26.62
C GLU A 143 24.57 0.37 25.56
N ASN A 144 25.25 1.52 25.68
CA ASN A 144 26.36 1.90 24.81
C ASN A 144 27.60 0.99 24.93
N LEU A 145 27.81 0.30 26.05
CA LEU A 145 28.95 -0.62 26.22
C LEU A 145 28.74 -1.94 25.46
N GLN A 146 27.51 -2.46 25.49
CA GLN A 146 27.15 -3.67 24.75
C GLN A 146 27.24 -3.41 23.24
N GLU A 147 26.67 -2.30 22.75
CA GLU A 147 26.72 -1.93 21.33
C GLU A 147 28.17 -1.77 20.81
N LEU A 148 29.08 -1.20 21.61
CA LEU A 148 30.50 -1.08 21.24
C LEU A 148 31.22 -2.44 21.20
N THR A 149 30.84 -3.37 22.07
CA THR A 149 31.39 -4.72 22.08
C THR A 149 30.93 -5.50 20.86
N ASP A 150 29.64 -5.40 20.52
CA ASP A 150 29.05 -6.02 19.34
C ASP A 150 29.68 -5.48 18.05
N LEU A 151 29.85 -4.15 17.95
CA LEU A 151 30.56 -3.52 16.83
C LEU A 151 31.99 -4.04 16.71
N THR A 152 32.72 -4.19 17.82
CA THR A 152 34.09 -4.71 17.84
C THR A 152 34.14 -6.16 17.33
N GLN A 153 33.16 -6.99 17.67
CA GLN A 153 33.05 -8.36 17.18
C GLN A 153 32.71 -8.42 15.68
N GLU A 154 31.88 -7.51 15.19
CA GLU A 154 31.54 -7.41 13.77
C GLU A 154 32.70 -6.89 12.90
N MET A 155 33.69 -6.19 13.49
CA MET A 155 34.80 -5.60 12.73
C MET A 155 35.55 -6.60 11.86
N ASP A 156 35.82 -7.81 12.33
CA ASP A 156 36.58 -8.81 11.55
C ASP A 156 35.80 -9.24 10.29
N ILE A 157 34.48 -9.40 10.41
CA ILE A 157 33.61 -9.78 9.29
C ILE A 157 33.58 -8.65 8.26
N GLN A 158 33.49 -7.40 8.71
CA GLN A 158 33.46 -6.24 7.81
C GLN A 158 34.83 -5.97 7.18
N ALA A 159 35.93 -6.24 7.89
CA ALA A 159 37.28 -6.14 7.34
C ALA A 159 37.50 -7.08 6.15
N GLU A 160 37.01 -8.33 6.23
CA GLU A 160 37.09 -9.28 5.11
C GLU A 160 36.20 -8.85 3.93
N LYS A 161 35.01 -8.32 4.18
CA LYS A 161 34.16 -7.73 3.12
C LYS A 161 34.85 -6.54 2.45
N LEU A 162 35.50 -5.66 3.21
CA LEU A 162 36.22 -4.50 2.68
C LEU A 162 37.46 -4.92 1.87
N LYS A 163 38.20 -5.95 2.30
CA LYS A 163 39.30 -6.53 1.51
C LYS A 163 38.81 -7.04 0.16
N TRP A 164 37.66 -7.72 0.13
CA TRP A 164 37.06 -8.18 -1.11
C TRP A 164 36.71 -7.01 -2.04
N LEU A 165 36.08 -5.95 -1.52
CA LEU A 165 35.74 -4.75 -2.31
C LEU A 165 36.98 -4.09 -2.92
N ASN A 166 38.06 -3.93 -2.14
CA ASN A 166 39.30 -3.34 -2.63
C ASN A 166 39.98 -4.22 -3.70
N ARG A 167 39.93 -5.55 -3.56
CA ARG A 167 40.51 -6.47 -4.55
C ARG A 167 39.73 -6.46 -5.88
N THR A 168 38.40 -6.41 -5.79
CA THR A 168 37.50 -6.56 -6.94
C THR A 168 37.19 -5.22 -7.63
N GLU A 169 37.65 -4.08 -7.09
CA GLU A 169 37.42 -2.74 -7.65
C GLU A 169 37.85 -2.66 -9.13
N LEU A 170 39.08 -3.03 -9.47
CA LEU A 170 39.61 -2.89 -10.83
C LEU A 170 38.87 -3.77 -11.86
N GLU A 171 38.52 -5.00 -11.48
CA GLU A 171 37.71 -5.90 -12.30
C GLU A 171 36.32 -5.30 -12.52
N MET A 172 35.77 -4.63 -11.50
CA MET A 172 34.46 -4.01 -11.58
C MET A 172 34.42 -2.73 -12.41
N LEU A 173 35.40 -1.86 -12.24
CA LEU A 173 35.52 -0.65 -13.05
C LEU A 173 35.76 -0.98 -14.53
N SER A 174 36.24 -2.20 -14.85
CA SER A 174 36.41 -2.67 -16.22
C SER A 174 35.12 -3.20 -16.87
N ASP A 175 34.02 -3.31 -16.13
CA ASP A 175 32.75 -3.81 -16.66
C ASP A 175 32.16 -2.83 -17.69
N LYS A 176 31.69 -3.37 -18.82
CA LYS A 176 31.17 -2.60 -19.96
C LYS A 176 29.78 -2.03 -19.70
N SER A 177 29.03 -2.59 -18.75
CA SER A 177 27.70 -2.11 -18.36
C SER A 177 27.72 -0.80 -17.59
N LEU A 178 28.88 -0.42 -17.03
CA LEU A 178 29.05 0.84 -16.30
C LEU A 178 29.36 2.02 -17.23
N SER A 179 28.79 3.19 -16.94
CA SER A 179 29.19 4.46 -17.51
C SER A 179 30.46 5.03 -16.84
N LEU A 180 31.13 6.00 -17.47
CA LEU A 180 32.31 6.66 -16.87
C LEU A 180 31.96 7.32 -15.53
N HIS A 181 30.81 8.00 -15.45
CA HIS A 181 30.37 8.66 -14.24
C HIS A 181 30.09 7.66 -13.09
N GLU A 182 29.51 6.49 -13.39
CA GLU A 182 29.25 5.46 -12.38
C GLU A 182 30.55 4.84 -11.85
N ARG A 183 31.55 4.67 -12.72
CA ARG A 183 32.90 4.22 -12.31
C ARG A 183 33.52 5.20 -11.33
N GLU A 184 33.48 6.50 -11.64
CA GLU A 184 34.00 7.55 -10.76
C GLU A 184 33.27 7.55 -9.41
N LYS A 185 31.94 7.46 -9.42
CA LYS A 185 31.13 7.42 -8.21
C LYS A 185 31.46 6.20 -7.33
N ILE A 186 31.60 5.01 -7.92
CA ILE A 186 31.97 3.79 -7.19
C ILE A 186 33.34 3.96 -6.52
N SER A 187 34.33 4.48 -7.26
CA SER A 187 35.68 4.68 -6.72
C SER A 187 35.72 5.74 -5.61
N GLU A 188 34.95 6.84 -5.76
CA GLU A 188 34.84 7.85 -4.71
C GLU A 188 34.18 7.29 -3.44
N SER A 189 33.11 6.52 -3.58
CA SER A 189 32.45 5.86 -2.46
C SER A 189 33.39 4.89 -1.75
N LEU A 190 34.13 4.06 -2.48
CA LEU A 190 35.10 3.13 -1.89
C LEU A 190 36.24 3.88 -1.17
N ARG A 191 36.73 4.98 -1.73
CA ARG A 191 37.73 5.83 -1.08
C ARG A 191 37.22 6.41 0.24
N THR A 192 35.97 6.88 0.23
CA THR A 192 35.29 7.39 1.42
C THR A 192 35.17 6.30 2.48
N ILE A 193 34.67 5.11 2.11
CA ILE A 193 34.56 3.93 2.98
C ILE A 193 35.91 3.56 3.60
N ASN A 194 36.98 3.51 2.80
CA ASN A 194 38.32 3.19 3.31
C ASN A 194 38.79 4.26 4.32
N SER A 195 38.48 5.53 4.09
CA SER A 195 38.83 6.62 5.02
C SER A 195 38.07 6.51 6.35
N THR A 196 36.75 6.34 6.30
CA THR A 196 35.90 6.17 7.50
C THR A 196 36.21 4.88 8.24
N TRP A 197 36.45 3.77 7.53
CA TRP A 197 36.91 2.51 8.14
C TRP A 197 38.20 2.72 8.94
N ASN A 198 39.20 3.38 8.36
CA ASN A 198 40.46 3.69 9.06
C ASN A 198 40.25 4.56 10.30
N LYS A 199 39.28 5.47 10.27
CA LYS A 199 38.91 6.29 11.43
C LYS A 199 38.27 5.42 12.52
N ILE A 200 37.27 4.62 12.17
CA ILE A 200 36.55 3.73 13.09
C ILE A 200 37.49 2.69 13.73
N CYS A 201 38.43 2.12 12.95
CA CYS A 201 39.44 1.22 13.47
C CYS A 201 40.36 1.84 14.54
N ARG A 202 40.51 3.17 14.56
CA ARG A 202 41.25 3.87 15.62
C ARG A 202 40.36 4.20 16.81
N GLU A 203 39.12 4.62 16.57
CA GLU A 203 38.21 5.16 17.59
C GLU A 203 37.50 4.05 18.40
N VAL A 204 37.06 2.96 17.79
CA VAL A 204 36.32 1.90 18.51
C VAL A 204 37.22 1.18 19.55
N PRO A 205 38.45 0.74 19.22
CA PRO A 205 39.29 0.07 20.21
C PRO A 205 39.84 1.00 21.29
N SER A 206 40.06 2.29 20.98
CA SER A 206 40.54 3.27 21.96
C SER A 206 39.46 3.61 22.99
N THR A 207 38.21 3.74 22.55
CA THR A 207 37.07 4.01 23.44
C THR A 207 36.71 2.83 24.36
N LEU A 208 36.82 1.60 23.86
CA LEU A 208 36.66 0.41 24.69
C LEU A 208 37.75 0.33 25.78
N LYS A 209 39.01 0.65 25.42
CA LYS A 209 40.13 0.69 26.37
C LYS A 209 39.96 1.80 27.41
N GLU A 210 39.55 3.00 27.03
CA GLU A 210 39.29 4.11 27.98
C GLU A 210 38.22 3.74 29.02
N ARG A 211 37.12 3.07 28.62
CA ARG A 211 36.06 2.67 29.57
C ARG A 211 36.42 1.48 30.45
N ILE A 212 37.14 0.49 29.94
CA ILE A 212 37.60 -0.66 30.74
C ILE A 212 38.70 -0.21 31.74
N GLN A 213 39.40 0.88 31.42
CA GLN A 213 40.51 1.42 32.21
C GLN A 213 40.13 2.59 33.15
N GLU A 214 38.84 2.87 33.38
CA GLU A 214 38.39 3.68 34.54
C GLU A 214 38.06 2.79 35.77
N PRO A 215 39.05 2.37 36.60
CA PRO A 215 38.80 2.07 37.98
C PRO A 215 38.86 3.37 38.81
N CYS A 216 37.68 3.84 39.22
CA CYS A 216 37.42 4.47 40.52
C CYS A 216 38.54 5.37 41.08
N SER A 217 38.61 6.64 40.65
CA SER A 217 39.19 7.70 41.49
C SER A 217 38.10 8.30 42.36
N VAL A 218 37.77 7.61 43.45
CA VAL A 218 36.93 8.12 44.54
C VAL A 218 37.64 9.30 45.18
N SER A 219 37.15 10.52 44.91
CA SER A 219 37.48 11.68 45.75
C SER A 219 36.70 11.55 47.06
N GLN A 220 37.41 11.07 48.08
CA GLN A 220 36.97 11.04 49.47
C GLN A 220 36.53 12.43 49.93
N THR A 221 35.25 12.58 50.34
CA THR A 221 34.84 13.67 51.21
C THR A 221 34.21 13.11 52.49
N ARG A 222 35.05 13.16 53.53
CA ARG A 222 34.83 13.17 54.98
C ARG A 222 33.46 12.75 55.54
N ILE A 223 33.57 11.73 56.39
CA ILE A 223 32.66 11.34 57.47
C ILE A 223 32.50 12.48 58.50
N ALA A 224 31.27 12.74 58.92
CA ALA A 224 30.97 13.18 60.29
C ALA A 224 29.77 12.36 60.78
N ALA A 225 29.99 11.61 61.86
CA ALA A 225 29.03 10.75 62.53
C ALA A 225 27.97 11.56 63.29
N HIS A 226 26.80 10.97 63.54
CA HIS A 226 26.32 10.62 64.89
C HIS A 226 24.99 9.81 64.83
N PRO A 227 24.66 9.04 65.88
CA PRO A 227 23.88 7.81 65.80
C PRO A 227 22.44 7.94 66.33
N GLY A 228 21.57 7.00 65.98
CA GLY A 228 20.21 6.93 66.51
C GLY A 228 19.56 5.57 66.23
N VAL A 229 19.69 4.68 67.20
CA VAL A 229 19.17 3.31 67.26
C VAL A 229 17.63 3.30 67.20
N GLN A 230 17.02 2.44 66.37
CA GLN A 230 16.08 1.42 66.86
C GLN A 230 15.69 0.38 65.80
N LYS A 231 16.02 -0.85 66.18
CA LYS A 231 15.59 -2.16 65.70
C LYS A 231 14.10 -2.34 66.03
N VAL A 232 13.34 -3.01 65.16
CA VAL A 232 12.50 -4.18 65.50
C VAL A 232 12.05 -4.83 64.20
N VAL A 233 12.07 -6.14 64.25
CA VAL A 233 11.90 -7.16 63.21
C VAL A 233 10.81 -8.11 63.75
N LEU A 234 10.11 -8.81 62.85
CA LEU A 234 9.14 -9.92 63.07
C LEU A 234 7.70 -9.45 63.44
N VAL A 235 6.61 -10.11 63.03
CA VAL A 235 6.39 -11.53 62.66
C VAL A 235 5.16 -11.66 61.75
N SER A 236 5.11 -12.78 61.04
CA SER A 236 4.03 -13.31 60.19
C SER A 236 2.68 -13.60 60.89
N SER A 237 1.71 -14.01 60.05
CA SER A 237 0.56 -14.93 60.29
C SER A 237 -0.80 -14.23 60.22
N ALA A 238 -1.92 -14.85 59.84
CA ALA A 238 -2.32 -16.02 59.05
C ALA A 238 -3.87 -15.95 59.04
N SER A 239 -4.49 -16.48 57.98
CA SER A 239 -5.89 -16.90 57.87
C SER A 239 -7.03 -15.88 58.10
N ASP A 240 -7.93 -15.74 57.12
CA ASP A 240 -9.19 -16.48 57.14
C ASP A 240 -10.05 -16.17 55.90
N ILE A 241 -10.54 -17.23 55.26
CA ILE A 241 -11.62 -17.20 54.28
C ILE A 241 -12.94 -17.41 55.05
N PRO A 242 -14.01 -16.68 54.70
CA PRO A 242 -15.28 -17.37 54.54
C PRO A 242 -15.95 -17.08 53.19
N VAL A 243 -16.40 -18.20 52.61
CA VAL A 243 -17.30 -18.39 51.49
C VAL A 243 -18.59 -17.57 51.62
N GLN A 244 -18.99 -16.87 50.56
CA GLN A 244 -20.40 -16.60 50.26
C GLN A 244 -20.72 -16.92 48.79
N SER A 245 -21.81 -17.67 48.65
CA SER A 245 -22.47 -18.24 47.46
C SER A 245 -23.02 -17.17 46.50
N PRO A 246 -23.17 -17.44 45.19
CA PRO A 246 -23.49 -16.44 44.19
C PRO A 246 -24.99 -16.10 44.20
N ARG A 247 -25.30 -14.81 44.30
CA ARG A 247 -26.63 -14.30 43.97
C ARG A 247 -26.74 -14.09 42.47
N THR A 248 -27.69 -14.82 41.90
CA THR A 248 -28.23 -14.73 40.56
C THR A 248 -29.04 -13.45 40.34
N SER A 249 -28.97 -12.94 39.10
CA SER A 249 -29.85 -11.96 38.44
C SER A 249 -29.73 -10.51 38.94
N GLU A 250 -29.43 -9.52 38.11
CA GLU A 250 -30.13 -9.19 36.87
C GLU A 250 -29.22 -8.95 35.66
N ILE A 251 -29.72 -9.36 34.50
CA ILE A 251 -29.05 -9.45 33.21
C ILE A 251 -29.23 -8.10 32.47
N SER A 252 -28.14 -7.35 32.29
CA SER A 252 -28.07 -6.10 31.51
C SER A 252 -28.03 -6.30 29.97
N VAL A 253 -28.41 -7.47 29.47
CA VAL A 253 -28.29 -7.88 28.05
C VAL A 253 -29.21 -7.16 27.05
N PRO A 254 -30.39 -6.58 27.41
CA PRO A 254 -31.24 -5.90 26.41
C PRO A 254 -30.61 -4.66 25.75
N ALA A 255 -29.82 -3.89 26.52
CA ALA A 255 -29.25 -2.63 26.04
C ALA A 255 -28.12 -2.83 25.02
N ASP A 256 -27.32 -3.90 25.18
CA ASP A 256 -26.23 -4.22 24.28
C ASP A 256 -26.75 -4.72 22.91
N LEU A 257 -27.84 -5.50 22.88
CA LEU A 257 -28.43 -5.94 21.61
C LEU A 257 -29.03 -4.77 20.82
N ASP A 258 -29.83 -3.93 21.48
CA ASP A 258 -30.45 -2.78 20.80
C ASP A 258 -29.39 -1.84 20.23
N LYS A 259 -28.28 -1.67 20.95
CA LYS A 259 -27.11 -0.93 20.49
C LYS A 259 -26.47 -1.58 19.26
N THR A 260 -26.17 -2.89 19.28
CA THR A 260 -25.57 -3.58 18.12
C THR A 260 -26.46 -3.58 16.89
N ILE A 261 -27.79 -3.69 17.06
CA ILE A 261 -28.74 -3.60 15.95
C ILE A 261 -28.73 -2.19 15.34
N THR A 262 -28.75 -1.15 16.16
CA THR A 262 -28.70 0.23 15.69
C THR A 262 -27.39 0.54 14.99
N GLU A 263 -26.25 0.10 15.54
CA GLU A 263 -24.93 0.27 14.91
C GLU A 263 -24.84 -0.40 13.53
N LEU A 264 -25.41 -1.59 13.38
CA LEU A 264 -25.47 -2.30 12.10
C LEU A 264 -26.39 -1.59 11.10
N ALA A 265 -27.57 -1.17 11.54
CA ALA A 265 -28.53 -0.45 10.69
C ALA A 265 -27.97 0.90 10.22
N ASP A 266 -27.32 1.65 11.11
CA ASP A 266 -26.68 2.93 10.78
C ASP A 266 -25.52 2.73 9.79
N TRP A 267 -24.73 1.66 9.97
CA TRP A 267 -23.65 1.31 9.05
C TRP A 267 -24.18 0.95 7.65
N LEU A 268 -25.27 0.20 7.55
CA LEU A 268 -25.92 -0.09 6.26
C LEU A 268 -26.43 1.17 5.57
N VAL A 269 -27.02 2.12 6.33
CA VAL A 269 -27.45 3.42 5.77
C VAL A 269 -26.28 4.18 5.15
N LEU A 270 -25.08 4.12 5.75
CA LEU A 270 -23.90 4.78 5.18
C LEU A 270 -23.49 4.18 3.84
N ILE A 271 -23.59 2.85 3.67
CA ILE A 271 -23.32 2.20 2.40
C ILE A 271 -24.37 2.59 1.36
N ASP A 272 -25.66 2.60 1.72
CA ASP A 272 -26.72 3.03 0.81
C ASP A 272 -26.54 4.50 0.37
N GLN A 273 -26.07 5.37 1.27
CA GLN A 273 -25.73 6.75 0.93
C GLN A 273 -24.51 6.83 0.02
N MET A 274 -23.47 6.03 0.32
CA MET A 274 -22.27 5.93 -0.51
C MET A 274 -22.65 5.50 -1.93
N LEU A 275 -23.46 4.44 -2.10
CA LEU A 275 -23.94 3.96 -3.39
C LEU A 275 -24.70 5.04 -4.17
N LYS A 276 -25.55 5.82 -3.51
CA LYS A 276 -26.28 6.93 -4.17
C LYS A 276 -25.37 8.06 -4.63
N SER A 277 -24.28 8.31 -3.89
CA SER A 277 -23.28 9.32 -4.26
C SER A 277 -22.18 8.78 -5.17
N ASN A 278 -22.22 7.48 -5.51
CA ASN A 278 -21.21 6.82 -6.31
C ASN A 278 -21.43 7.13 -7.78
N ILE A 279 -20.99 8.31 -8.21
CA ILE A 279 -21.06 8.79 -9.58
C ILE A 279 -19.64 8.78 -10.16
N VAL A 280 -19.48 8.25 -11.37
CA VAL A 280 -18.20 8.23 -12.10
C VAL A 280 -18.33 8.93 -13.45
N THR A 281 -17.21 9.32 -14.04
CA THR A 281 -17.18 9.85 -15.40
C THR A 281 -17.15 8.72 -16.42
N VAL A 282 -18.19 8.64 -17.25
CA VAL A 282 -18.29 7.64 -18.33
C VAL A 282 -17.18 7.91 -19.36
N GLY A 283 -16.44 6.87 -19.74
CA GLY A 283 -15.26 6.99 -20.61
C GLY A 283 -13.95 7.29 -19.89
N ASP A 284 -13.94 7.58 -18.58
CA ASP A 284 -12.72 7.65 -17.78
C ASP A 284 -12.42 6.28 -17.15
N ILE A 285 -11.69 5.45 -17.89
CA ILE A 285 -11.38 4.07 -17.49
C ILE A 285 -10.59 4.02 -16.18
N GLU A 286 -9.74 5.01 -15.89
CA GLU A 286 -8.95 5.05 -14.67
C GLU A 286 -9.83 5.35 -13.44
N GLU A 287 -10.73 6.34 -13.54
CA GLU A 287 -11.71 6.66 -12.50
C GLU A 287 -12.68 5.50 -12.24
N ILE A 288 -13.20 4.88 -13.31
CA ILE A 288 -14.13 3.74 -13.20
C ILE A 288 -13.42 2.57 -12.51
N ASN A 289 -12.20 2.20 -12.93
CA ASN A 289 -11.42 1.13 -12.29
C ASN A 289 -11.15 1.39 -10.80
N LYS A 290 -10.72 2.61 -10.45
CA LYS A 290 -10.55 3.01 -9.03
C LYS A 290 -11.85 2.82 -8.24
N THR A 291 -12.99 3.10 -8.86
CA THR A 291 -14.30 2.95 -8.22
C THR A 291 -14.76 1.50 -8.11
N VAL A 292 -14.52 0.66 -9.12
CA VAL A 292 -14.73 -0.79 -9.05
C VAL A 292 -13.92 -1.40 -7.91
N SER A 293 -12.65 -1.04 -7.76
CA SER A 293 -11.81 -1.52 -6.67
C SER A 293 -12.36 -1.12 -5.29
N ARG A 294 -12.82 0.14 -5.12
CA ARG A 294 -13.52 0.56 -3.89
C ARG A 294 -14.81 -0.25 -3.63
N MET A 295 -15.55 -0.59 -4.68
CA MET A 295 -16.78 -1.38 -4.55
C MET A 295 -16.49 -2.84 -4.15
N LYS A 296 -15.43 -3.45 -4.69
CA LYS A 296 -14.95 -4.79 -4.30
C LYS A 296 -14.57 -4.85 -2.82
N ILE A 297 -13.93 -3.81 -2.30
CA ILE A 297 -13.61 -3.70 -0.87
C ILE A 297 -14.90 -3.59 -0.05
N THR A 298 -15.84 -2.72 -0.45
CA THR A 298 -17.12 -2.54 0.24
C THR A 298 -17.92 -3.85 0.29
N LYS A 299 -17.91 -4.61 -0.81
CA LYS A 299 -18.50 -5.96 -0.88
C LYS A 299 -17.83 -6.92 0.09
N ALA A 300 -16.50 -6.95 0.12
CA ALA A 300 -15.75 -7.81 1.06
C ALA A 300 -16.01 -7.44 2.53
N ASP A 301 -16.09 -6.14 2.85
CA ASP A 301 -16.42 -5.65 4.20
C ASP A 301 -17.83 -6.09 4.62
N LEU A 302 -18.79 -6.08 3.69
CA LEU A 302 -20.14 -6.60 3.91
C LEU A 302 -20.12 -8.10 4.21
N GLU A 303 -19.44 -8.91 3.39
CA GLU A 303 -19.28 -10.34 3.65
C GLU A 303 -18.60 -10.62 5.00
N GLN A 304 -17.60 -9.84 5.39
CA GLN A 304 -16.91 -10.01 6.67
C GLN A 304 -17.81 -9.71 7.88
N ARG A 305 -18.84 -8.87 7.73
CA ARG A 305 -19.79 -8.56 8.80
C ARG A 305 -21.00 -9.49 8.86
N HIS A 306 -21.16 -10.40 7.89
CA HIS A 306 -22.19 -11.43 7.93
C HIS A 306 -22.22 -12.22 9.26
N PRO A 307 -21.09 -12.62 9.88
CA PRO A 307 -21.11 -13.29 11.18
C PRO A 307 -21.64 -12.40 12.32
N GLN A 308 -21.51 -11.07 12.23
CA GLN A 308 -22.08 -10.15 13.22
C GLN A 308 -23.60 -10.07 13.05
N LEU A 309 -24.09 -10.06 11.81
CA LEU A 309 -25.52 -10.20 11.51
C LEU A 309 -26.05 -11.52 12.10
N ASP A 310 -25.38 -12.65 11.84
CA ASP A 310 -25.78 -13.97 12.37
C ASP A 310 -25.79 -14.00 13.90
N TYR A 311 -24.84 -13.33 14.55
CA TYR A 311 -24.80 -13.19 16.00
C TYR A 311 -26.00 -12.38 16.53
N VAL A 312 -26.30 -11.24 15.91
CA VAL A 312 -27.47 -10.41 16.24
C VAL A 312 -28.77 -11.21 16.05
N PHE A 313 -28.89 -11.98 14.97
CA PHE A 313 -30.02 -12.86 14.72
C PHE A 313 -30.17 -13.94 15.79
N THR A 314 -29.07 -14.59 16.15
CA THR A 314 -29.04 -15.64 17.18
C THR A 314 -29.43 -15.07 18.55
N LEU A 315 -28.91 -13.89 18.90
CA LEU A 315 -29.21 -13.23 20.17
C LEU A 315 -30.66 -12.73 20.22
N ALA A 316 -31.15 -12.10 19.14
CA ALA A 316 -32.54 -11.69 19.01
C ALA A 316 -33.51 -12.87 19.12
N GLN A 317 -33.17 -14.01 18.50
CA GLN A 317 -33.97 -15.23 18.59
C GLN A 317 -33.99 -15.83 20.01
N ASN A 318 -32.85 -15.80 20.71
CA ASN A 318 -32.76 -16.22 22.10
C ASN A 318 -33.58 -15.33 23.04
N LEU A 319 -33.58 -14.01 22.82
CA LEU A 319 -34.44 -13.08 23.56
C LEU A 319 -35.91 -13.30 23.25
N LYS A 320 -36.26 -13.56 21.98
CA LYS A 320 -37.63 -13.89 21.57
C LYS A 320 -38.14 -15.15 22.27
N ASN A 321 -37.30 -16.18 22.40
CA ASN A 321 -37.65 -17.44 23.09
C ASN A 321 -37.82 -17.26 24.61
N LYS A 322 -37.16 -16.27 25.21
CA LYS A 322 -37.26 -15.94 26.64
C LYS A 322 -38.34 -14.90 26.97
N ALA A 323 -38.84 -14.17 25.97
CA ALA A 323 -39.82 -13.11 26.17
C ALA A 323 -41.22 -13.70 26.47
N SER A 324 -41.72 -13.42 27.68
CA SER A 324 -43.06 -13.86 28.12
C SER A 324 -44.19 -13.04 27.51
N SER A 325 -43.92 -11.80 27.08
CA SER A 325 -44.90 -10.91 26.43
C SER A 325 -44.98 -11.17 24.92
N SER A 326 -46.20 -11.25 24.38
CA SER A 326 -46.43 -11.38 22.94
C SER A 326 -45.99 -10.15 22.16
N ASP A 327 -46.23 -8.96 22.71
CA ASP A 327 -45.92 -7.69 22.04
C ASP A 327 -44.40 -7.50 21.87
N VAL A 328 -43.62 -7.92 22.87
CA VAL A 328 -42.15 -7.91 22.81
C VAL A 328 -41.63 -8.88 21.75
N ARG A 329 -42.24 -10.06 21.60
CA ARG A 329 -41.86 -11.02 20.56
C ARG A 329 -42.15 -10.49 19.15
N THR A 330 -43.27 -9.79 18.97
CA THR A 330 -43.63 -9.14 17.71
C THR A 330 -42.64 -8.02 17.36
N ALA A 331 -42.35 -7.12 18.31
CA ALA A 331 -41.42 -6.02 18.10
C ALA A 331 -39.99 -6.48 17.75
N ILE A 332 -39.49 -7.53 18.43
CA ILE A 332 -38.18 -8.14 18.09
C ILE A 332 -38.20 -8.71 16.67
N THR A 333 -39.29 -9.36 16.27
CA THR A 333 -39.41 -9.96 14.93
C THR A 333 -39.47 -8.89 13.84
N GLU A 334 -40.23 -7.81 14.03
CA GLU A 334 -40.30 -6.68 13.09
C GLU A 334 -38.94 -5.99 12.94
N LYS A 335 -38.24 -5.77 14.05
CA LYS A 335 -36.91 -5.13 14.03
C LYS A 335 -35.88 -6.02 13.30
N LEU A 336 -35.93 -7.33 13.51
CA LEU A 336 -35.06 -8.30 12.84
C LEU A 336 -35.30 -8.33 11.33
N GLU A 337 -36.57 -8.38 10.93
CA GLU A 337 -36.97 -8.38 9.53
C GLU A 337 -36.54 -7.09 8.81
N LYS A 338 -36.66 -5.94 9.49
CA LYS A 338 -36.20 -4.66 8.93
C LYS A 338 -34.69 -4.65 8.66
N VAL A 339 -33.89 -5.11 9.62
CA VAL A 339 -32.42 -5.17 9.48
C VAL A 339 -32.03 -6.16 8.38
N LYS A 340 -32.73 -7.31 8.30
CA LYS A 340 -32.52 -8.29 7.24
C LYS A 340 -32.75 -7.70 5.85
N ASN A 341 -33.92 -7.09 5.66
CA ASN A 341 -34.29 -6.52 4.38
C ASN A 341 -33.37 -5.37 3.98
N GLN A 342 -32.90 -4.59 4.96
CA GLN A 342 -31.90 -3.56 4.72
C GLN A 342 -30.56 -4.17 4.30
N TRP A 343 -30.07 -5.19 5.00
CA TRP A 343 -28.85 -5.91 4.64
C TRP A 343 -28.91 -6.47 3.22
N ASP A 344 -29.98 -7.22 2.92
CA ASP A 344 -30.18 -7.86 1.61
C ASP A 344 -30.26 -6.81 0.49
N SER A 345 -30.95 -5.69 0.74
CA SER A 345 -31.05 -4.57 -0.21
C SER A 345 -29.71 -3.87 -0.43
N THR A 346 -28.96 -3.59 0.62
CA THR A 346 -27.64 -2.97 0.53
C THR A 346 -26.66 -3.90 -0.18
N GLN A 347 -26.65 -5.18 0.17
CA GLN A 347 -25.83 -6.21 -0.49
C GLN A 347 -26.10 -6.27 -1.98
N HIS A 348 -27.37 -6.41 -2.36
CA HIS A 348 -27.76 -6.43 -3.76
C HIS A 348 -27.38 -5.14 -4.50
N GLY A 349 -27.56 -3.97 -3.86
CA GLY A 349 -27.18 -2.68 -4.43
C GLY A 349 -25.68 -2.55 -4.70
N VAL A 350 -24.83 -3.03 -3.78
CA VAL A 350 -23.37 -3.07 -3.97
C VAL A 350 -23.00 -3.96 -5.16
N GLU A 351 -23.57 -5.16 -5.23
CA GLU A 351 -23.28 -6.11 -6.33
C GLU A 351 -23.73 -5.58 -7.69
N LEU A 352 -24.94 -5.02 -7.76
CA LEU A 352 -25.48 -4.46 -8.99
C LEU A 352 -24.64 -3.27 -9.47
N ARG A 353 -24.25 -2.38 -8.55
CA ARG A 353 -23.40 -1.23 -8.90
C ARG A 353 -22.01 -1.67 -9.33
N GLN A 354 -21.42 -2.67 -8.66
CA GLN A 354 -20.14 -3.24 -9.08
C GLN A 354 -20.21 -3.78 -10.52
N GLN A 355 -21.24 -4.59 -10.83
CA GLN A 355 -21.43 -5.14 -12.17
C GLN A 355 -21.61 -4.03 -13.21
N GLN A 356 -22.44 -3.02 -12.90
CA GLN A 356 -22.66 -1.88 -13.80
C GLN A 356 -21.35 -1.15 -14.12
N LEU A 357 -20.46 -0.96 -13.15
CA LEU A 357 -19.15 -0.33 -13.36
C LEU A 357 -18.21 -1.23 -14.18
N GLU A 358 -18.23 -2.55 -13.97
CA GLU A 358 -17.45 -3.51 -14.77
C GLU A 358 -17.92 -3.53 -16.23
N ASP A 359 -19.23 -3.51 -16.48
CA ASP A 359 -19.80 -3.39 -17.82
C ASP A 359 -19.45 -2.04 -18.47
N MET A 360 -19.48 -0.95 -17.68
CA MET A 360 -19.10 0.39 -18.14
C MET A 360 -17.64 0.46 -18.59
N ILE A 361 -16.72 -0.28 -17.97
CA ILE A 361 -15.31 -0.36 -18.42
C ILE A 361 -15.24 -0.95 -19.83
N ILE A 362 -15.95 -2.06 -20.04
CA ILE A 362 -15.96 -2.76 -21.34
C ILE A 362 -16.51 -1.84 -22.42
N ASP A 363 -17.63 -1.19 -22.16
CA ASP A 363 -18.25 -0.27 -23.12
C ASP A 363 -17.41 0.99 -23.36
N SER A 364 -16.75 1.51 -22.31
CA SER A 364 -15.85 2.67 -22.42
C SER A 364 -14.60 2.34 -23.25
N LEU A 365 -14.04 1.13 -23.12
CA LEU A 365 -12.93 0.66 -23.95
C LEU A 365 -13.36 0.52 -25.42
N GLN A 366 -14.52 -0.10 -25.67
CA GLN A 366 -15.05 -0.20 -27.03
C GLN A 366 -15.30 1.17 -27.65
N TRP A 367 -15.80 2.12 -26.88
CA TRP A 367 -15.99 3.48 -27.34
C TRP A 367 -14.66 4.15 -27.69
N ASP A 368 -13.62 3.95 -26.87
CA ASP A 368 -12.26 4.43 -27.11
C ASP A 368 -11.70 3.91 -28.44
N ASP A 369 -11.81 2.59 -28.67
CA ASP A 369 -11.35 1.94 -29.90
C ASP A 369 -12.05 2.51 -31.14
N HIS A 370 -13.39 2.58 -31.12
CA HIS A 370 -14.17 3.11 -32.26
C HIS A 370 -13.94 4.61 -32.46
N ARG A 371 -13.66 5.35 -31.39
CA ARG A 371 -13.29 6.77 -31.46
C ARG A 371 -11.96 6.91 -32.21
N GLU A 372 -10.94 6.14 -31.84
CA GLU A 372 -9.64 6.17 -32.51
C GLU A 372 -9.74 5.80 -33.98
N GLU A 373 -10.52 4.76 -34.32
CA GLU A 373 -10.81 4.39 -35.71
C GLU A 373 -11.46 5.53 -36.50
N THR A 374 -12.43 6.22 -35.89
CA THR A 374 -13.12 7.36 -36.51
C THR A 374 -12.18 8.56 -36.69
N GLU A 375 -11.31 8.84 -35.72
CA GLU A 375 -10.30 9.90 -35.84
C GLU A 375 -9.26 9.59 -36.93
N GLU A 376 -8.76 8.35 -36.99
CA GLU A 376 -7.82 7.89 -38.03
C GLU A 376 -8.45 8.04 -39.43
N LEU A 377 -9.73 7.68 -39.54
CA LEU A 377 -10.51 7.85 -40.76
C LEU A 377 -10.61 9.32 -41.17
N MET A 378 -10.91 10.21 -40.22
CA MET A 378 -10.96 11.65 -40.48
C MET A 378 -9.59 12.19 -40.90
N ARG A 379 -8.51 11.84 -40.21
CA ARG A 379 -7.12 12.23 -40.60
C ARG A 379 -6.79 11.78 -42.01
N LYS A 380 -7.18 10.56 -42.40
CA LYS A 380 -6.98 10.03 -43.75
C LYS A 380 -7.75 10.85 -44.79
N TYR A 381 -9.01 11.18 -44.53
CA TYR A 381 -9.81 11.98 -45.46
C TYR A 381 -9.34 13.43 -45.54
N GLU A 382 -8.92 14.04 -44.44
CA GLU A 382 -8.31 15.38 -44.42
C GLU A 382 -7.03 15.42 -45.26
N ALA A 383 -6.13 14.45 -45.07
CA ALA A 383 -4.91 14.34 -45.86
C ALA A 383 -5.21 14.17 -47.36
N ARG A 384 -6.20 13.33 -47.69
CA ARG A 384 -6.63 13.12 -49.07
C ARG A 384 -7.26 14.37 -49.68
N PHE A 385 -8.08 15.07 -48.92
CA PHE A 385 -8.67 16.35 -49.33
C PHE A 385 -7.59 17.41 -49.56
N TYR A 386 -6.57 17.47 -48.70
CA TYR A 386 -5.43 18.36 -48.87
C TYR A 386 -4.65 18.08 -50.16
N ILE A 387 -4.38 16.80 -50.47
CA ILE A 387 -3.72 16.41 -51.73
C ILE A 387 -4.55 16.84 -52.95
N LEU A 388 -5.87 16.58 -52.93
CA LEU A 388 -6.78 17.01 -54.00
C LEU A 388 -6.82 18.54 -54.15
N GLN A 389 -6.74 19.27 -53.05
CA GLN A 389 -6.70 20.73 -53.06
C GLN A 389 -5.40 21.27 -53.69
N GLN A 390 -4.27 20.61 -53.47
CA GLN A 390 -2.98 20.98 -54.10
C GLN A 390 -2.97 20.64 -55.60
N ALA A 391 -3.68 19.59 -56.01
CA ALA A 391 -3.79 19.14 -57.40
C ALA A 391 -4.75 19.96 -58.29
N ARG A 392 -5.22 21.14 -57.83
CA ARG A 392 -6.16 22.00 -58.58
C ARG A 392 -5.68 22.46 -59.96
N ARG A 393 -4.37 22.36 -60.25
CA ARG A 393 -3.78 22.70 -61.55
C ARG A 393 -3.74 21.52 -62.54
N ASP A 394 -4.10 20.32 -62.10
CA ASP A 394 -4.11 19.13 -62.95
C ASP A 394 -5.25 19.17 -63.97
N PRO A 395 -5.17 18.41 -65.08
CA PRO A 395 -6.26 18.31 -66.06
C PRO A 395 -7.58 17.87 -65.41
N LEU A 396 -8.70 18.48 -65.81
CA LEU A 396 -10.03 18.19 -65.24
C LEU A 396 -10.40 16.70 -65.26
N ILE A 397 -9.97 15.94 -66.28
CA ILE A 397 -10.19 14.50 -66.37
C ILE A 397 -9.55 13.76 -65.18
N LYS A 398 -8.33 14.15 -64.81
CA LYS A 398 -7.62 13.58 -63.67
C LYS A 398 -8.30 13.99 -62.36
N GLN A 399 -8.69 15.25 -62.22
CA GLN A 399 -9.43 15.72 -61.04
C GLN A 399 -10.76 14.97 -60.85
N ILE A 400 -11.51 14.71 -61.93
CA ILE A 400 -12.76 13.94 -61.86
C ILE A 400 -12.47 12.50 -61.44
N SER A 401 -11.46 11.86 -62.02
CA SER A 401 -11.03 10.51 -61.64
C SER A 401 -10.65 10.43 -60.16
N ASP A 402 -9.81 11.33 -59.66
CA ASP A 402 -9.34 11.30 -58.28
C ASP A 402 -10.49 11.56 -57.27
N ASN A 403 -11.44 12.43 -57.62
CA ASN A 403 -12.66 12.64 -56.82
C ASN A 403 -13.59 11.43 -56.84
N GLN A 404 -13.70 10.70 -57.94
CA GLN A 404 -14.46 9.44 -57.99
C GLN A 404 -13.86 8.37 -57.07
N VAL A 405 -12.53 8.29 -57.00
CA VAL A 405 -11.87 7.36 -56.07
C VAL A 405 -12.10 7.78 -54.61
N LEU A 406 -12.05 9.08 -54.29
CA LEU A 406 -12.41 9.56 -52.96
C LEU A 406 -13.84 9.15 -52.58
N LEU A 407 -14.81 9.32 -53.48
CA LEU A 407 -16.21 8.93 -53.23
C LEU A 407 -16.36 7.42 -52.99
N GLN A 408 -15.58 6.58 -53.67
CA GLN A 408 -15.57 5.13 -53.39
C GLN A 408 -14.95 4.81 -52.02
N GLU A 409 -13.94 5.57 -51.61
CA GLU A 409 -13.28 5.37 -50.32
C GLU A 409 -14.08 5.88 -49.13
N LEU A 410 -14.99 6.84 -49.33
CA LEU A 410 -15.89 7.34 -48.28
C LEU A 410 -16.90 6.28 -47.81
N GLY A 411 -17.37 5.42 -48.71
CA GLY A 411 -18.43 4.42 -48.41
C GLY A 411 -18.09 3.46 -47.26
N PRO A 412 -16.89 2.86 -47.19
CA PRO A 412 -16.45 2.07 -46.03
C PRO A 412 -16.41 2.86 -44.71
N GLY A 413 -16.24 4.19 -44.78
CA GLY A 413 -16.20 5.06 -43.61
C GLY A 413 -17.54 5.17 -42.88
N ASP A 414 -18.67 5.08 -43.60
CA ASP A 414 -20.00 5.14 -43.00
C ASP A 414 -20.21 4.02 -41.96
N GLY A 415 -19.62 2.84 -42.19
CA GLY A 415 -19.69 1.71 -41.26
C GLY A 415 -18.98 1.98 -39.93
N ILE A 416 -17.82 2.64 -39.98
CA ILE A 416 -17.00 2.99 -38.81
C ILE A 416 -17.74 4.05 -37.98
N VAL A 417 -18.24 5.10 -38.62
CA VAL A 417 -18.99 6.17 -37.95
C VAL A 417 -20.27 5.62 -37.31
N MET A 418 -21.02 4.75 -38.00
CA MET A 418 -22.19 4.10 -37.42
C MET A 418 -21.85 3.23 -36.20
N ALA A 419 -20.72 2.51 -36.23
CA ALA A 419 -20.30 1.69 -35.10
C ALA A 419 -19.95 2.56 -33.88
N PHE A 420 -19.23 3.66 -34.10
CA PHE A 420 -18.96 4.67 -33.06
C PHE A 420 -20.26 5.26 -32.47
N ASP A 421 -21.19 5.70 -33.33
CA ASP A 421 -22.47 6.28 -32.91
C ASP A 421 -23.31 5.29 -32.09
N ASN A 422 -23.28 4.00 -32.43
CA ASN A 422 -24.00 2.96 -31.70
C ASN A 422 -23.45 2.78 -30.28
N VAL A 423 -22.13 2.70 -30.12
CA VAL A 423 -21.51 2.55 -28.79
C VAL A 423 -21.71 3.82 -27.96
N LEU A 424 -21.59 4.99 -28.58
CA LEU A 424 -21.90 6.26 -27.92
C LEU A 424 -23.35 6.29 -27.41
N GLN A 425 -24.32 5.92 -28.24
CA GLN A 425 -25.73 5.90 -27.83
C GLN A 425 -25.96 4.93 -26.67
N LYS A 426 -25.34 3.75 -26.73
CA LYS A 426 -25.36 2.78 -25.63
C LYS A 426 -24.84 3.39 -24.33
N LEU A 427 -23.68 4.04 -24.36
CA LEU A 427 -23.09 4.68 -23.18
C LEU A 427 -24.00 5.75 -22.57
N LEU A 428 -24.71 6.51 -23.41
CA LEU A 428 -25.61 7.56 -22.98
C LEU A 428 -26.92 7.03 -22.38
N GLU A 429 -27.42 5.90 -22.90
CA GLU A 429 -28.66 5.27 -22.44
C GLU A 429 -28.44 4.45 -21.16
N ASP A 430 -27.42 3.59 -21.14
CA ASP A 430 -27.18 2.62 -20.07
C ASP A 430 -26.54 3.27 -18.82
N TYR A 431 -25.79 4.37 -19.01
CA TYR A 431 -25.05 5.05 -17.94
C TYR A 431 -25.49 6.51 -17.72
N GLY A 432 -26.73 6.85 -18.07
CA GLY A 432 -27.27 8.21 -17.89
C GLY A 432 -27.40 8.68 -16.43
N SER A 433 -27.29 7.76 -15.46
CA SER A 433 -27.19 8.08 -14.02
C SER A 433 -25.82 8.61 -13.60
N ASP A 434 -24.81 8.43 -14.44
CA ASP A 434 -23.43 8.81 -14.23
C ASP A 434 -23.05 10.07 -15.04
N ASP A 435 -21.84 10.57 -14.85
CA ASP A 435 -21.38 11.77 -15.56
C ASP A 435 -21.00 11.43 -17.00
N THR A 436 -21.88 11.81 -17.93
CA THR A 436 -21.75 11.58 -19.37
C THR A 436 -21.10 12.75 -20.12
N ARG A 437 -20.52 13.74 -19.43
CA ARG A 437 -19.94 14.93 -20.10
C ARG A 437 -18.78 14.58 -21.02
N ASN A 438 -17.86 13.73 -20.56
CA ASN A 438 -16.69 13.32 -21.33
C ASN A 438 -17.05 12.75 -22.71
N VAL A 439 -17.97 11.78 -22.76
CA VAL A 439 -18.42 11.18 -24.01
C VAL A 439 -19.17 12.17 -24.90
N LYS A 440 -19.96 13.10 -24.33
CA LYS A 440 -20.69 14.13 -25.09
C LYS A 440 -19.77 15.15 -25.72
N GLU A 441 -18.84 15.71 -24.95
CA GLU A 441 -17.88 16.71 -25.41
C GLU A 441 -16.97 16.13 -26.51
N THR A 442 -16.57 14.87 -26.35
CA THR A 442 -15.76 14.16 -27.34
C THR A 442 -16.52 13.92 -28.65
N THR A 443 -17.82 13.62 -28.62
CA THR A 443 -18.64 13.54 -29.84
C THR A 443 -18.81 14.89 -30.52
N GLU A 444 -18.95 15.98 -29.77
CA GLU A 444 -19.04 17.33 -30.34
C GLU A 444 -17.77 17.72 -31.09
N TYR A 445 -16.60 17.21 -30.69
CA TYR A 445 -15.34 17.43 -31.41
C TYR A 445 -15.28 16.69 -32.76
N LEU A 446 -15.96 15.55 -32.88
CA LEU A 446 -15.93 14.71 -34.09
C LEU A 446 -17.01 15.07 -35.12
N LYS A 447 -17.93 15.98 -34.78
CA LYS A 447 -18.99 16.51 -35.66
C LYS A 447 -18.62 17.89 -36.21
#